data_AF-A0A6P6XTX0-F1
#
_entry.id   AF-A0A6P6XTX0-F1
#
_cell.length_a   1.000
_cell.length_b   1.000
_cell.length_c   1.000
_cell.angle_alpha   90.00
_cell.angle_beta   90.00
_cell.angle_gamma   90.00
#
_symmetry.space_group_name_H-M   'P 1'
#
loop_
_entity.id
_entity.type
_entity.pdbx_description
1 polymer ?
#
loop_
_entity_poly.entity_id
_entity_poly.type
_entity_poly.pdbx_seq_one_letter_code
_entity_poly.pdbx_strand_id
1 'polypeptide(L)'
;MKYICEQYGTRRYKLLHRFEFFCYIHVFIRLSIIFLMYLDPETFPFMKYDYASEYFWHYRHIINKFLVIIAIMLTLIGMLGLKTFFFHHVDTASYQILYDCIVYNTDQYWKRFLAFFNLLTIEALYLRPVDTLSFQILYDCIVFNTDQYLEILWQIFPNFILGTILKIRVWLDSWLELDHVDRKLFEQQNRMRLFPHASFKCRTNILLFVLLVDLYNYIFYYICFFIISISAIIILNQGYSFEMMKNSLILNICLTIEAILFVNCALFMVKLTMLKFGLLISQYLIYHNNVKQLNDNLELCLSPSLLTWQSSTTSSLSVTKSNQWMNIGWKRIQTLKHIYRQHNHLSYYLLFTNQDRWSRALFNMVLVSLPMNATVLSEFIIEHMPIQTQFLFIFVACIQGCFGLSPFLAIAIICKDFHHIKQWITIIQLRLKSKKHSIQIKMKFDDLYGRLMFGRKIAFTCGYLGDITFHRLFEGFLIYVMIFFLILGFYVESH
;
A
#
# COMPACT_ATOMS: atom_id res chain seq x y z
N MET A 1 5.12 7.29 5.97
CA MET A 1 3.90 7.97 6.48
C MET A 1 4.23 9.05 7.52
N LYS A 2 4.93 8.73 8.61
CA LYS A 2 5.32 9.67 9.68
C LYS A 2 5.95 10.97 9.16
N TYR A 3 6.98 10.85 8.32
CA TYR A 3 7.64 11.98 7.65
C TYR A 3 6.65 12.90 6.90
N ILE A 4 5.71 12.32 6.14
CA ILE A 4 4.73 13.10 5.38
C ILE A 4 3.86 13.92 6.32
N CYS A 5 3.34 13.31 7.38
CA CYS A 5 2.44 13.99 8.29
C CYS A 5 3.11 15.08 9.13
N GLU A 6 4.31 14.81 9.64
CA GLU A 6 5.02 15.71 10.55
C GLU A 6 5.71 16.86 9.82
N GLN A 7 6.23 16.62 8.61
CA GLN A 7 7.01 17.63 7.86
C GLN A 7 6.17 18.44 6.87
N TYR A 8 4.89 18.10 6.64
CA TYR A 8 4.02 18.71 5.63
C TYR A 8 3.99 20.25 5.68
N GLY A 9 3.96 20.82 6.90
CA GLY A 9 3.90 22.27 7.12
C GLY A 9 5.21 22.99 6.82
N THR A 10 6.34 22.28 6.77
CA THR A 10 7.67 22.91 6.71
C THR A 10 8.00 23.45 5.31
N ARG A 11 8.74 24.56 5.26
CA ARG A 11 9.21 25.15 3.99
C ARG A 11 10.11 24.19 3.23
N ARG A 12 10.95 23.42 3.94
CA ARG A 12 11.88 22.43 3.36
C ARG A 12 11.12 21.33 2.61
N TYR A 13 10.07 20.77 3.23
CA TYR A 13 9.22 19.76 2.60
C TYR A 13 8.57 20.27 1.31
N LYS A 14 7.97 21.47 1.35
CA LYS A 14 7.33 22.08 0.18
C LYS A 14 8.32 22.35 -0.96
N LEU A 15 9.53 22.82 -0.65
CA LEU A 15 10.57 23.08 -1.65
C LEU A 15 11.06 21.78 -2.30
N LEU A 16 11.31 20.73 -1.50
CA LEU A 16 11.77 19.44 -2.00
C LEU A 16 10.79 18.84 -3.01
N HIS A 17 9.51 18.74 -2.66
CA HIS A 17 8.51 18.10 -3.54
C HIS A 17 8.14 18.96 -4.75
N ARG A 18 8.27 20.29 -4.66
CA ARG A 18 8.18 21.17 -5.85
C ARG A 18 9.35 20.94 -6.80
N PHE A 19 10.56 20.82 -6.27
CA PHE A 19 11.74 20.51 -7.07
C PHE A 19 11.58 19.15 -7.77
N GLU A 20 11.18 18.10 -7.04
CA GLU A 20 10.90 16.79 -7.62
C GLU A 20 9.86 16.87 -8.74
N PHE A 21 8.78 17.64 -8.54
CA PHE A 21 7.76 17.86 -9.57
C PHE A 21 8.33 18.52 -10.83
N PHE A 22 9.19 19.54 -10.69
CA PHE A 22 9.88 20.15 -11.83
C PHE A 22 10.81 19.16 -12.54
N CYS A 23 11.51 18.29 -11.80
CA CYS A 23 12.34 17.24 -12.41
C CYS A 23 11.48 16.29 -13.26
N TYR A 24 10.32 15.87 -12.78
CA TYR A 24 9.42 15.02 -13.58
C TYR A 24 8.89 15.72 -14.83
N ILE A 25 8.53 17.01 -14.74
CA ILE A 25 8.12 17.79 -15.92
C ILE A 25 9.26 17.84 -16.94
N HIS A 26 10.49 18.10 -16.49
CA HIS A 26 11.65 18.12 -17.37
C HIS A 26 11.87 16.77 -18.07
N VAL A 27 11.85 15.66 -17.34
CA VAL A 27 12.00 14.32 -17.92
C VAL A 27 10.84 14.00 -18.88
N PHE A 28 9.61 14.38 -18.54
CA PHE A 28 8.44 14.19 -19.42
C PHE A 28 8.59 14.95 -20.74
N ILE A 29 9.00 16.22 -20.69
CA ILE A 29 9.25 17.03 -21.90
C ILE A 29 10.36 16.40 -22.74
N ARG A 30 11.47 15.98 -22.11
CA ARG A 30 12.58 15.30 -22.80
C ARG A 30 12.12 14.04 -23.54
N LEU A 31 11.41 13.16 -22.85
CA LEU A 31 10.89 11.93 -23.47
C LEU A 31 9.88 12.21 -24.58
N SER A 32 9.08 13.27 -24.45
CA SER A 32 8.13 13.68 -25.49
C SER A 32 8.84 14.16 -26.77
N ILE A 33 9.94 14.91 -26.63
CA ILE A 33 10.78 15.35 -27.76
C ILE A 33 11.40 14.14 -28.46
N ILE A 34 11.94 13.19 -27.69
CA ILE A 34 12.50 11.94 -28.23
C ILE A 34 11.40 11.15 -28.95
N PHE A 35 10.21 11.05 -28.37
CA PHE A 35 9.09 10.37 -29.01
C PHE A 35 8.67 11.00 -30.34
N LEU A 36 8.63 12.34 -30.44
CA LEU A 36 8.36 13.04 -31.69
C LEU A 36 9.40 12.72 -32.77
N MET A 37 10.68 12.63 -32.41
CA MET A 37 11.75 12.20 -33.31
C MET A 37 11.53 10.78 -33.85
N TYR A 38 11.05 9.85 -33.01
CA TYR A 38 10.74 8.48 -33.47
C TYR A 38 9.53 8.41 -34.39
N LEU A 39 8.57 9.33 -34.26
CA LEU A 39 7.38 9.38 -35.11
C LEU A 39 7.69 9.94 -36.50
N ASP A 40 8.47 11.03 -36.56
CA ASP A 40 8.83 11.69 -37.82
C ASP A 40 10.26 12.27 -37.75
N PRO A 41 11.27 11.45 -38.08
CA PRO A 41 12.67 11.87 -38.01
C PRO A 41 13.06 12.85 -39.12
N GLU A 42 12.27 12.95 -40.20
CA GLU A 42 12.53 13.90 -41.29
C GLU A 42 12.12 15.32 -40.90
N THR A 43 10.93 15.45 -40.30
CA THR A 43 10.44 16.74 -39.79
C THR A 43 11.15 17.17 -38.50
N PHE A 44 11.48 16.20 -37.63
CA PHE A 44 12.08 16.46 -36.31
C PHE A 44 13.46 15.79 -36.15
N PRO A 45 14.52 16.29 -36.82
CA PRO A 45 15.86 15.70 -36.76
C PRO A 45 16.62 16.09 -35.48
N PHE A 46 16.01 15.91 -34.31
CA PHE A 46 16.58 16.31 -33.01
C PHE A 46 17.90 15.59 -32.70
N MET A 47 18.17 14.42 -33.30
CA MET A 47 19.44 13.72 -33.17
C MET A 47 20.67 14.55 -33.59
N LYS A 48 20.48 15.63 -34.37
CA LYS A 48 21.58 16.53 -34.77
C LYS A 48 21.89 17.63 -33.76
N TYR A 49 20.98 17.88 -32.81
CA TYR A 49 21.03 19.05 -31.93
C TYR A 49 21.01 18.68 -30.44
N ASP A 50 20.64 17.45 -30.10
CA ASP A 50 20.46 16.99 -28.74
C ASP A 50 21.13 15.63 -28.51
N TYR A 51 22.06 15.57 -27.56
CA TYR A 51 22.83 14.35 -27.26
C TYR A 51 21.95 13.20 -26.74
N ALA A 52 20.86 13.51 -26.04
CA ALA A 52 19.93 12.49 -25.57
C ALA A 52 19.18 11.87 -26.75
N SER A 53 18.68 12.71 -27.66
CA SER A 53 18.08 12.27 -28.92
C SER A 53 19.06 11.49 -29.79
N GLU A 54 20.33 11.91 -29.86
CA GLU A 54 21.41 11.19 -30.56
C GLU A 54 21.64 9.79 -29.95
N TYR A 55 21.70 9.68 -28.62
CA TYR A 55 21.84 8.39 -27.93
C TYR A 55 20.69 7.45 -28.26
N PHE A 56 19.45 7.91 -28.11
CA PHE A 56 18.26 7.10 -28.40
C PHE A 56 18.24 6.67 -29.88
N TRP A 57 18.58 7.58 -30.79
CA TRP A 57 18.66 7.26 -32.22
C TRP A 57 19.74 6.23 -32.56
N HIS A 58 20.94 6.36 -31.97
CA HIS A 58 22.03 5.41 -32.19
C HIS A 58 21.68 4.00 -31.71
N TYR A 59 21.00 3.92 -30.56
CA TYR A 59 20.56 2.66 -29.96
C TYR A 59 19.12 2.29 -30.33
N ARG A 60 18.52 2.85 -31.39
CA ARG A 60 17.11 2.64 -31.76
C ARG A 60 16.70 1.18 -31.97
N HIS A 61 17.66 0.32 -32.31
CA HIS A 61 17.43 -1.12 -32.47
C HIS A 61 17.18 -1.83 -31.12
N ILE A 62 17.64 -1.24 -30.01
CA ILE A 62 17.45 -1.73 -28.65
C ILE A 62 16.40 -0.87 -27.93
N ILE A 63 16.51 0.45 -28.06
CA ILE A 63 15.61 1.44 -27.47
C ILE A 63 14.57 1.81 -28.54
N ASN A 64 13.56 0.95 -28.70
CA ASN A 64 12.48 1.24 -29.64
C ASN A 64 11.57 2.37 -29.10
N LYS A 65 10.75 2.96 -29.98
CA LYS A 65 9.69 3.94 -29.67
C LYS A 65 8.80 3.50 -28.51
N PHE A 66 8.63 2.21 -28.29
CA PHE A 66 7.80 1.65 -27.21
C PHE A 66 8.43 1.76 -25.84
N LEU A 67 9.74 1.57 -25.70
CA LEU A 67 10.45 1.85 -24.44
C LEU A 67 10.33 3.33 -24.07
N VAL A 68 10.30 4.22 -25.07
CA VAL A 68 10.05 5.66 -24.85
C VAL A 68 8.61 5.88 -24.36
N ILE A 69 7.61 5.23 -24.96
CA ILE A 69 6.21 5.29 -24.51
C ILE A 69 6.08 4.79 -23.05
N ILE A 70 6.71 3.66 -22.73
CA ILE A 70 6.72 3.09 -21.37
C ILE A 70 7.37 4.09 -20.39
N ALA A 71 8.49 4.70 -20.76
CA ALA A 71 9.14 5.72 -19.95
C ALA A 71 8.23 6.94 -19.73
N ILE A 72 7.52 7.40 -20.76
CA ILE A 72 6.52 8.49 -20.64
C ILE A 72 5.43 8.09 -19.65
N MET A 73 4.86 6.88 -19.78
CA MET A 73 3.84 6.39 -18.86
C MET A 73 4.34 6.31 -17.42
N LEU A 74 5.59 5.86 -17.20
CA LEU A 74 6.21 5.85 -15.87
C LEU A 74 6.36 7.27 -15.30
N THR A 75 6.80 8.25 -16.09
CA THR A 75 6.88 9.65 -15.62
C THR A 75 5.51 10.23 -15.25
N LEU A 76 4.46 9.91 -16.00
CA LEU A 76 3.09 10.29 -15.68
C LEU A 76 2.65 9.67 -14.34
N ILE A 77 2.95 8.39 -14.10
CA ILE A 77 2.68 7.73 -12.80
C ILE A 77 3.39 8.48 -11.66
N GLY A 78 4.62 8.94 -11.87
CA GLY A 78 5.39 9.71 -10.88
C GLY A 78 4.75 11.02 -10.51
N MET A 79 4.36 11.81 -11.52
CA MET A 79 3.65 13.07 -11.32
C MET A 79 2.32 12.86 -10.60
N LEU A 80 1.55 11.83 -10.98
CA LEU A 80 0.31 11.47 -10.31
C LEU A 80 0.56 11.00 -8.87
N GLY A 81 1.64 10.27 -8.64
CA GLY A 81 2.10 9.85 -7.32
C GLY A 81 2.44 11.03 -6.41
N LEU A 82 3.20 12.02 -6.90
CA LEU A 82 3.49 13.26 -6.20
C LEU A 82 2.23 14.04 -5.81
N LYS A 83 1.34 14.25 -6.79
CA LYS A 83 0.06 14.93 -6.58
C LYS A 83 -0.79 14.22 -5.54
N THR A 84 -0.79 12.89 -5.57
CA THR A 84 -1.50 12.08 -4.61
C THR A 84 -0.82 12.24 -3.25
N PHE A 85 0.44 11.81 -3.07
CA PHE A 85 1.06 11.62 -1.76
C PHE A 85 1.67 12.84 -1.07
N PHE A 86 2.05 13.87 -1.81
CA PHE A 86 2.87 14.94 -1.26
C PHE A 86 2.21 16.32 -1.36
N PHE A 87 1.37 16.55 -2.36
CA PHE A 87 0.64 17.83 -2.48
C PHE A 87 -0.72 17.83 -1.79
N HIS A 88 -1.22 16.68 -1.37
CA HIS A 88 -2.52 16.59 -0.71
C HIS A 88 -2.43 16.88 0.80
N HIS A 89 -3.47 17.49 1.36
CA HIS A 89 -3.50 17.85 2.77
C HIS A 89 -3.58 16.62 3.67
N VAL A 90 -2.76 16.63 4.74
CA VAL A 90 -2.67 15.56 5.74
C VAL A 90 -3.91 15.49 6.63
N ASP A 91 -4.66 16.59 6.75
CA ASP A 91 -5.87 16.66 7.58
C ASP A 91 -7.07 15.92 6.98
N THR A 92 -6.89 15.29 5.82
CA THR A 92 -7.92 14.50 5.17
C THR A 92 -8.10 13.14 5.86
N ALA A 93 -9.34 12.64 5.87
CA ALA A 93 -9.66 11.39 6.55
C ALA A 93 -8.85 10.19 6.01
N SER A 94 -8.52 10.21 4.72
CA SER A 94 -7.68 9.18 4.10
C SER A 94 -6.29 9.11 4.72
N TYR A 95 -5.68 10.26 5.06
CA TYR A 95 -4.40 10.32 5.78
C TYR A 95 -4.54 10.04 7.26
N GLN A 96 -5.59 10.56 7.90
CA GLN A 96 -5.78 10.40 9.34
C GLN A 96 -5.99 8.92 9.72
N ILE A 97 -6.75 8.16 8.93
CA ILE A 97 -6.91 6.70 9.13
C ILE A 97 -5.56 5.99 9.04
N LEU A 98 -4.80 6.28 7.99
CA LEU A 98 -3.49 5.67 7.80
C LEU A 98 -2.50 6.08 8.90
N TYR A 99 -2.54 7.32 9.34
CA TYR A 99 -1.69 7.82 10.42
C TYR A 99 -2.04 7.16 11.77
N ASP A 100 -3.33 7.03 12.09
CA ASP A 100 -3.78 6.38 13.33
C ASP A 100 -3.39 4.88 13.35
N CYS A 101 -3.61 4.19 12.22
CA CYS A 101 -3.32 2.76 12.14
C CYS A 101 -1.83 2.42 12.01
N ILE A 102 -1.05 3.23 11.30
CA ILE A 102 0.38 2.97 11.06
C ILE A 102 1.23 3.68 12.10
N VAL A 103 1.16 5.01 12.17
CA VAL A 103 2.10 5.80 12.98
C VAL A 103 1.72 5.75 14.45
N TYR A 104 0.49 6.11 14.78
CA TYR A 104 0.05 6.20 16.17
C TYR A 104 0.03 4.84 16.87
N ASN A 105 -0.45 3.79 16.20
CA ASN A 105 -0.42 2.43 16.73
C ASN A 105 1.02 1.92 16.97
N THR A 106 1.96 2.24 16.06
CA THR A 106 3.38 1.88 16.20
C THR A 106 4.04 2.64 17.34
N ASP A 107 3.79 3.95 17.46
CA ASP A 107 4.31 4.76 18.57
C ASP A 107 3.75 4.27 19.93
N GLN A 108 2.47 3.90 20.01
CA GLN A 108 1.87 3.32 21.23
C GLN A 108 2.50 1.97 21.62
N TYR A 109 2.82 1.13 20.63
CA TYR A 109 3.54 -0.12 20.86
C TYR A 109 4.94 0.15 21.39
N TRP A 110 5.70 1.02 20.72
CA TRP A 110 7.07 1.36 21.14
C TRP A 110 7.14 1.96 22.54
N LYS A 111 6.21 2.85 22.91
CA LYS A 111 6.16 3.42 24.26
C LYS A 111 5.95 2.34 25.34
N ARG A 112 5.18 1.29 25.04
CA ARG A 112 4.93 0.17 25.96
C ARG A 112 6.13 -0.75 26.05
N PHE A 113 6.72 -1.07 24.90
CA PHE A 113 7.93 -1.86 24.80
C PHE A 113 9.06 -1.22 25.63
N LEU A 114 9.28 0.09 25.46
CA LEU A 114 10.29 0.81 26.23
C LEU A 114 9.98 0.83 27.73
N ALA A 115 8.71 0.95 28.12
CA ALA A 115 8.29 0.89 29.52
C ALA A 115 8.53 -0.50 30.17
N PHE A 116 8.42 -1.58 29.39
CA PHE A 116 8.75 -2.94 29.82
C PHE A 116 10.27 -3.08 30.04
N PHE A 117 11.10 -2.58 29.13
CA PHE A 117 12.57 -2.57 29.28
C PHE A 117 13.07 -1.65 30.40
N ASN A 118 12.43 -0.50 30.60
CA ASN A 118 12.75 0.43 31.70
C ASN A 118 12.55 -0.20 33.08
N LEU A 119 11.71 -1.24 33.20
CA LEU A 119 11.52 -2.00 34.43
C LEU A 119 12.72 -2.94 34.71
N LEU A 120 13.54 -3.25 33.70
CA LEU A 120 14.74 -4.08 33.80
C LEU A 120 16.05 -3.27 33.88
N THR A 121 16.06 -1.99 33.49
CA THR A 121 17.27 -1.14 33.49
C THR A 121 16.94 0.31 33.89
N ILE A 122 16.97 0.59 35.20
CA ILE A 122 16.56 1.90 35.76
C ILE A 122 17.64 3.00 35.63
N GLU A 123 18.91 2.68 35.33
CA GLU A 123 19.98 3.70 35.44
C GLU A 123 20.35 4.46 34.15
N ALA A 124 20.00 4.00 32.95
CA ALA A 124 20.55 4.60 31.72
C ALA A 124 19.69 5.70 31.05
N LEU A 125 18.40 5.82 31.38
CA LEU A 125 17.43 6.57 30.53
C LEU A 125 17.00 7.94 31.05
N TYR A 126 17.56 8.43 32.15
CA TYR A 126 17.14 9.70 32.77
C TYR A 126 17.57 10.99 32.03
N LEU A 127 18.25 10.90 30.87
CA LEU A 127 18.93 12.05 30.28
C LEU A 127 18.52 12.47 28.85
N ARG A 128 17.48 11.91 28.20
CA ARG A 128 17.08 12.38 26.86
C ARG A 128 15.56 12.54 26.66
N PRO A 129 15.10 13.65 26.04
CA PRO A 129 13.69 13.86 25.72
C PRO A 129 13.20 12.90 24.62
N VAL A 130 11.99 12.37 24.83
CA VAL A 130 11.42 11.15 24.21
C VAL A 130 10.71 11.41 22.87
N ASP A 131 10.97 12.53 22.21
CA ASP A 131 10.13 12.94 21.07
C ASP A 131 10.63 12.45 19.69
N THR A 132 11.79 11.79 19.61
CA THR A 132 12.33 11.32 18.31
C THR A 132 13.01 9.94 18.31
N LEU A 133 12.94 9.14 19.39
CA LEU A 133 14.01 8.17 19.66
C LEU A 133 13.62 6.76 20.12
N SER A 134 12.44 6.20 19.87
CA SER A 134 12.14 4.84 20.39
C SER A 134 13.00 3.72 19.77
N PHE A 135 13.18 3.71 18.44
CA PHE A 135 14.02 2.70 17.77
C PHE A 135 15.52 2.93 18.02
N GLN A 136 15.95 4.19 18.09
CA GLN A 136 17.35 4.54 18.31
C GLN A 136 17.79 4.27 19.76
N ILE A 137 16.92 4.50 20.75
CA ILE A 137 17.18 4.12 22.15
C ILE A 137 17.34 2.60 22.25
N LEU A 138 16.47 1.82 21.59
CA LEU A 138 16.59 0.37 21.61
C LEU A 138 17.85 -0.12 20.90
N TYR A 139 18.18 0.47 19.75
CA TYR A 139 19.43 0.23 19.04
C TYR A 139 20.63 0.51 19.96
N ASP A 140 20.64 1.65 20.64
CA ASP A 140 21.69 2.04 21.58
C ASP A 140 21.77 1.07 22.79
N CYS A 141 20.63 0.63 23.34
CA CYS A 141 20.57 -0.35 24.44
C CYS A 141 21.03 -1.76 24.04
N ILE A 142 20.66 -2.24 22.84
CA ILE A 142 21.07 -3.55 22.35
C ILE A 142 22.56 -3.53 21.98
N VAL A 143 23.03 -2.46 21.32
CA VAL A 143 24.46 -2.25 21.03
C VAL A 143 25.27 -2.26 22.33
N PHE A 144 24.84 -1.51 23.35
CA PHE A 144 25.50 -1.45 24.67
C PHE A 144 25.57 -2.82 25.38
N ASN A 145 24.55 -3.68 25.22
CA ASN A 145 24.55 -5.03 25.81
C ASN A 145 25.35 -6.07 25.00
N THR A 146 25.79 -5.76 23.77
CA THR A 146 26.46 -6.73 22.87
C THR A 146 27.87 -6.32 22.46
N ASP A 147 28.50 -5.41 23.21
CA ASP A 147 29.77 -4.73 22.90
C ASP A 147 30.93 -5.66 22.49
N GLN A 148 31.12 -6.82 23.14
CA GLN A 148 32.29 -7.69 22.87
C GLN A 148 32.28 -8.40 21.49
N TYR A 149 31.10 -8.73 20.94
CA TYR A 149 31.02 -9.38 19.62
C TYR A 149 30.93 -8.35 18.47
N LEU A 150 30.47 -7.14 18.79
CA LEU A 150 30.26 -6.07 17.82
C LEU A 150 31.57 -5.43 17.37
N GLU A 151 32.54 -5.22 18.27
CA GLU A 151 33.85 -4.67 17.90
C GLU A 151 34.57 -5.48 16.82
N ILE A 152 34.51 -6.81 16.91
CA ILE A 152 35.11 -7.72 15.92
C ILE A 152 34.38 -7.61 14.57
N LEU A 153 33.05 -7.49 14.58
CA LEU A 153 32.26 -7.36 13.36
C LEU A 153 32.40 -5.98 12.69
N TRP A 154 32.60 -4.90 13.46
CA TRP A 154 32.91 -3.55 12.93
C TRP A 154 34.25 -3.49 12.20
N GLN A 155 35.20 -4.36 12.54
CA GLN A 155 36.49 -4.46 11.83
C GLN A 155 36.41 -5.24 10.52
N ILE A 156 35.42 -6.13 10.39
CA ILE A 156 35.31 -7.07 9.24
C ILE A 156 34.28 -6.58 8.21
N PHE A 157 33.17 -6.00 8.66
CA PHE A 157 32.07 -5.58 7.78
C PHE A 157 31.96 -4.06 7.65
N PRO A 158 31.69 -3.52 6.45
CA PRO A 158 31.37 -2.11 6.27
C PRO A 158 30.22 -1.66 7.19
N ASN A 159 30.38 -0.48 7.79
CA ASN A 159 29.45 0.12 8.76
C ASN A 159 27.98 0.10 8.31
N PHE A 160 27.71 0.23 7.00
CA PHE A 160 26.34 0.19 6.49
C PHE A 160 25.72 -1.23 6.54
N ILE A 161 26.52 -2.29 6.33
CA ILE A 161 26.07 -3.68 6.41
C ILE A 161 25.81 -4.03 7.87
N LEU A 162 26.72 -3.66 8.76
CA LEU A 162 26.58 -3.94 10.18
C LEU A 162 25.38 -3.21 10.79
N GLY A 163 25.22 -1.92 10.48
CA GLY A 163 24.04 -1.16 10.87
C GLY A 163 22.75 -1.75 10.31
N THR A 164 22.80 -2.41 9.14
CA THR A 164 21.64 -3.12 8.57
C THR A 164 21.33 -4.41 9.34
N ILE A 165 22.35 -5.22 9.67
CA ILE A 165 22.20 -6.46 10.44
C ILE A 165 21.66 -6.16 11.83
N LEU A 166 22.19 -5.13 12.50
CA LEU A 166 21.71 -4.70 13.81
C LEU A 166 20.26 -4.24 13.75
N LYS A 167 19.87 -3.46 12.72
CA LYS A 167 18.46 -3.10 12.51
C LYS A 167 17.57 -4.33 12.32
N ILE A 168 18.02 -5.33 11.58
CA ILE A 168 17.29 -6.60 11.37
C ILE A 168 17.19 -7.40 12.68
N ARG A 169 18.24 -7.40 13.50
CA ARG A 169 18.24 -8.08 14.81
C ARG A 169 17.28 -7.41 15.78
N VAL A 170 17.40 -6.09 15.96
CA VAL A 170 16.47 -5.27 16.75
C VAL A 170 15.03 -5.52 16.30
N TRP A 171 14.82 -5.67 14.99
CA TRP A 171 13.54 -6.00 14.38
C TRP A 171 13.04 -7.41 14.74
N LEU A 172 13.88 -8.44 14.66
CA LEU A 172 13.55 -9.82 15.06
C LEU A 172 13.22 -9.92 16.55
N ASP A 173 14.01 -9.25 17.39
CA ASP A 173 13.82 -9.26 18.85
C ASP A 173 12.50 -8.56 19.22
N SER A 174 12.21 -7.42 18.58
CA SER A 174 10.91 -6.74 18.72
C SER A 174 9.73 -7.62 18.27
N TRP A 175 9.93 -8.44 17.24
CA TRP A 175 8.91 -9.37 16.74
C TRP A 175 8.61 -10.47 17.75
N LEU A 176 9.64 -11.10 18.32
CA LEU A 176 9.49 -12.17 19.31
C LEU A 176 8.77 -11.68 20.58
N GLU A 177 8.98 -10.41 20.94
CA GLU A 177 8.38 -9.83 22.14
C GLU A 177 6.96 -9.27 21.94
N LEU A 178 6.43 -9.21 20.70
CA LEU A 178 5.02 -8.85 20.45
C LEU A 178 4.04 -9.75 21.21
N ASP A 179 4.41 -11.01 21.45
CA ASP A 179 3.58 -11.98 22.18
C ASP A 179 3.62 -11.82 23.72
N HIS A 180 4.58 -11.05 24.25
CA HIS A 180 4.78 -10.84 25.69
C HIS A 180 4.10 -9.56 26.23
N VAL A 181 3.51 -8.73 25.36
CA VAL A 181 2.77 -7.54 25.78
C VAL A 181 1.47 -7.93 26.50
N ASP A 182 1.22 -7.35 27.68
CA ASP A 182 -0.04 -7.55 28.41
C ASP A 182 -1.24 -7.07 27.57
N ARG A 183 -1.97 -8.04 27.04
CA ARG A 183 -3.10 -7.86 26.11
C ARG A 183 -4.21 -7.02 26.73
N LYS A 184 -4.54 -7.24 28.01
CA LYS A 184 -5.65 -6.55 28.68
C LYS A 184 -5.32 -5.07 28.89
N LEU A 185 -4.09 -4.79 29.28
CA LEU A 185 -3.60 -3.44 29.54
C LEU A 185 -3.46 -2.63 28.24
N PHE A 186 -3.00 -3.27 27.15
CA PHE A 186 -2.89 -2.65 25.83
C PHE A 186 -4.25 -2.32 25.20
N GLU A 187 -5.26 -3.19 25.35
CA GLU A 187 -6.62 -2.96 24.84
C GLU A 187 -7.39 -1.89 25.62
N GLN A 188 -7.17 -1.78 26.94
CA GLN A 188 -7.93 -0.87 27.79
C GLN A 188 -7.42 0.57 27.78
N GLN A 189 -6.11 0.77 27.78
CA GLN A 189 -5.50 2.10 27.96
C GLN A 189 -5.01 2.74 26.66
N ASN A 190 -4.67 1.94 25.64
CA ASN A 190 -4.04 2.43 24.41
C ASN A 190 -4.96 2.23 23.21
N ARG A 191 -6.14 2.82 23.21
CA ARG A 191 -7.07 2.72 22.07
C ARG A 191 -6.57 3.56 20.88
N MET A 192 -6.76 3.06 19.66
CA MET A 192 -6.62 3.88 18.45
C MET A 192 -7.72 4.94 18.41
N ARG A 193 -7.45 6.10 17.80
CA ARG A 193 -8.37 7.25 17.83
C ARG A 193 -9.62 7.01 16.98
N LEU A 194 -9.42 6.49 15.78
CA LEU A 194 -10.47 6.26 14.78
C LEU A 194 -11.04 4.84 14.86
N PHE A 195 -10.27 3.89 15.42
CA PHE A 195 -10.70 2.50 15.60
C PHE A 195 -10.56 2.04 17.06
N PRO A 196 -11.31 2.64 18.00
CA PRO A 196 -11.14 2.40 19.43
C PRO A 196 -11.50 0.97 19.88
N HIS A 197 -12.19 0.20 19.03
CA HIS A 197 -12.63 -1.16 19.31
C HIS A 197 -11.93 -2.22 18.44
N ALA A 198 -10.85 -1.85 17.74
CA ALA A 198 -10.05 -2.83 17.02
C ALA A 198 -9.42 -3.84 18.01
N SER A 199 -9.52 -5.13 17.69
CA SER A 199 -8.91 -6.18 18.52
C SER A 199 -7.40 -6.04 18.59
N PHE A 200 -6.81 -6.57 19.68
CA PHE A 200 -5.37 -6.79 19.77
C PHE A 200 -4.82 -7.50 18.53
N LYS A 201 -5.46 -8.60 18.09
CA LYS A 201 -5.05 -9.35 16.89
C LYS A 201 -5.00 -8.47 15.64
N CYS A 202 -6.00 -7.62 15.41
CA CYS A 202 -6.01 -6.70 14.27
C CYS A 202 -4.83 -5.73 14.34
N ARG A 203 -4.55 -5.17 15.52
CA ARG A 203 -3.47 -4.19 15.73
C ARG A 203 -2.10 -4.81 15.56
N THR A 204 -1.90 -6.01 16.10
CA THR A 204 -0.67 -6.78 15.92
C THR A 204 -0.47 -7.13 14.45
N ASN A 205 -1.50 -7.56 13.72
CA ASN A 205 -1.40 -7.81 12.28
C ASN A 205 -0.98 -6.56 11.49
N ILE A 206 -1.49 -5.37 11.85
CA ILE A 206 -1.09 -4.11 11.22
C ILE A 206 0.37 -3.80 11.53
N LEU A 207 0.81 -3.94 12.79
CA LEU A 207 2.20 -3.73 13.19
C LEU A 207 3.15 -4.69 12.46
N LEU A 208 2.81 -5.98 12.43
CA LEU A 208 3.54 -7.02 11.69
C LEU A 208 3.67 -6.67 10.22
N PHE A 209 2.58 -6.22 9.61
CA PHE A 209 2.60 -5.82 8.21
C PHE A 209 3.48 -4.59 7.97
N VAL A 210 3.38 -3.55 8.81
CA VAL A 210 4.23 -2.36 8.70
C VAL A 210 5.70 -2.74 8.84
N LEU A 211 6.03 -3.60 9.82
CA LEU A 211 7.38 -4.11 10.04
C LEU A 211 7.92 -4.91 8.85
N LEU A 212 7.11 -5.79 8.25
CA LEU A 212 7.49 -6.58 7.08
C LEU A 212 7.66 -5.70 5.83
N VAL A 213 6.76 -4.74 5.63
CA VAL A 213 6.82 -3.81 4.50
C VAL A 213 8.00 -2.87 4.61
N ASP A 214 8.33 -2.37 5.81
CA ASP A 214 9.51 -1.52 6.00
C ASP A 214 10.80 -2.29 5.69
N LEU A 215 10.91 -3.56 6.11
CA LEU A 215 12.04 -4.42 5.77
C LEU A 215 12.13 -4.69 4.26
N TYR A 216 11.01 -5.10 3.65
CA TYR A 216 10.95 -5.37 2.22
C TYR A 216 11.28 -4.12 1.39
N ASN A 217 10.70 -2.98 1.74
CA ASN A 217 10.95 -1.70 1.08
C ASN A 217 12.41 -1.29 1.22
N TYR A 218 13.02 -1.50 2.40
CA TYR A 218 14.43 -1.23 2.60
C TYR A 218 15.29 -2.08 1.66
N ILE A 219 15.15 -3.41 1.68
CA ILE A 219 15.95 -4.32 0.85
C ILE A 219 15.76 -4.01 -0.64
N PHE A 220 14.50 -3.91 -1.08
CA PHE A 220 14.19 -3.64 -2.48
C PHE A 220 14.72 -2.28 -2.93
N TYR A 221 14.65 -1.25 -2.08
CA TYR A 221 15.17 0.07 -2.41
C TYR A 221 16.68 0.03 -2.69
N TYR A 222 17.47 -0.70 -1.89
CA TYR A 222 18.91 -0.83 -2.13
C TYR A 222 19.23 -1.63 -3.40
N ILE A 223 18.47 -2.70 -3.68
CA ILE A 223 18.63 -3.47 -4.92
C ILE A 223 18.35 -2.56 -6.13
N CYS A 224 17.22 -1.85 -6.12
CA CYS A 224 16.90 -0.90 -7.18
C CYS A 224 17.93 0.22 -7.28
N PHE A 225 18.43 0.74 -6.15
CA PHE A 225 19.48 1.75 -6.13
C PHE A 225 20.75 1.27 -6.83
N PHE A 226 21.19 0.04 -6.53
CA PHE A 226 22.36 -0.53 -7.16
C PHE A 226 22.16 -0.73 -8.67
N ILE A 227 21.03 -1.30 -9.08
CA ILE A 227 20.69 -1.54 -10.49
C ILE A 227 20.62 -0.21 -11.26
N ILE A 228 19.87 0.77 -10.74
CA ILE A 228 19.72 2.09 -11.37
C ILE A 228 21.08 2.79 -11.46
N SER A 229 21.89 2.74 -10.41
CA SER A 229 23.21 3.39 -10.40
C SER A 229 24.17 2.76 -11.42
N ILE A 230 24.23 1.42 -11.49
CA ILE A 230 25.05 0.73 -12.51
C ILE A 230 24.58 1.08 -13.92
N SER A 231 23.26 1.05 -14.16
CA SER A 231 22.70 1.38 -15.47
C SER A 231 23.06 2.82 -15.87
N ALA A 232 22.99 3.77 -14.92
CA ALA A 232 23.36 5.16 -15.16
C ALA A 232 24.85 5.33 -15.48
N ILE A 233 25.74 4.59 -14.80
CA ILE A 233 27.18 4.62 -15.09
C ILE A 233 27.47 4.10 -16.51
N ILE A 234 26.81 3.00 -16.91
CA ILE A 234 26.98 2.44 -18.25
C ILE A 234 26.50 3.43 -19.32
N ILE A 235 25.30 4.01 -19.13
CA ILE A 235 24.73 5.01 -20.05
C ILE A 235 25.62 6.25 -20.13
N LEU A 236 26.11 6.75 -18.99
CA LEU A 236 27.02 7.90 -18.96
C LEU A 236 28.30 7.64 -19.75
N ASN A 237 28.93 6.48 -19.55
CA ASN A 237 30.16 6.12 -20.26
C ASN A 237 29.95 6.04 -21.78
N GLN A 238 28.80 5.49 -22.21
CA GLN A 238 28.41 5.47 -23.62
C GLN A 238 28.12 6.89 -24.14
N GLY A 239 27.42 7.71 -23.36
CA GLY A 239 27.11 9.11 -23.72
C GLY A 239 28.36 9.94 -23.95
N TYR A 240 29.39 9.81 -23.12
CA TYR A 240 30.67 10.50 -23.32
C TYR A 240 31.44 10.09 -24.58
N SER A 241 31.09 8.96 -25.19
CA SER A 241 31.77 8.48 -26.39
C SER A 241 31.38 9.25 -27.66
N PHE A 242 30.25 9.97 -27.66
CA PHE A 242 29.76 10.73 -28.80
C PHE A 242 30.63 11.94 -29.14
N GLU A 243 30.70 12.25 -30.43
CA GLU A 243 31.55 13.30 -30.98
C GLU A 243 31.10 14.70 -30.51
N MET A 244 29.80 14.94 -30.39
CA MET A 244 29.24 16.16 -29.79
C MET A 244 29.73 16.40 -28.35
N MET A 245 29.86 15.32 -27.57
CA MET A 245 30.22 15.37 -26.15
C MET A 245 31.74 15.55 -25.95
N LYS A 246 32.55 14.91 -26.80
CA LYS A 246 34.02 15.05 -26.78
C LYS A 246 34.48 16.50 -26.96
N ASN A 247 33.73 17.29 -27.73
CA ASN A 247 34.12 18.64 -28.12
C ASN A 247 33.60 19.74 -27.19
N SER A 248 32.75 19.42 -26.20
CA SER A 248 32.13 20.44 -25.34
C SER A 248 32.08 20.04 -23.86
N LEU A 249 32.82 20.79 -23.04
CA LEU A 249 32.79 20.65 -21.58
C LEU A 249 31.42 20.98 -20.99
N ILE A 250 30.70 21.94 -21.58
CA ILE A 250 29.36 22.35 -21.13
C ILE A 250 28.37 21.19 -21.30
N LEU A 251 28.40 20.52 -22.46
CA LEU A 251 27.54 19.37 -22.72
C LEU A 251 27.86 18.20 -21.77
N ASN A 252 29.15 17.96 -21.48
CA ASN A 252 29.55 16.96 -20.49
C ASN A 252 28.96 17.24 -19.09
N ILE A 253 29.00 18.50 -18.65
CA ILE A 253 28.35 18.91 -17.39
C ILE A 253 26.83 18.70 -17.47
N CYS A 254 26.18 19.11 -18.56
CA CYS A 254 24.74 18.91 -18.74
C CYS A 254 24.33 17.43 -18.65
N LEU A 255 25.07 16.54 -19.31
CA LEU A 255 24.81 15.10 -19.27
C LEU A 255 24.95 14.53 -17.85
N THR A 256 25.98 14.94 -17.08
CA THR A 256 26.10 14.51 -15.68
C THR A 256 24.91 14.95 -14.83
N ILE A 257 24.48 16.20 -14.98
CA ILE A 257 23.35 16.75 -14.22
C ILE A 257 22.07 16.01 -14.60
N GLU A 258 21.82 15.79 -15.88
CA GLU A 258 20.63 15.05 -16.34
C GLU A 258 20.63 13.60 -15.87
N ALA A 259 21.78 12.91 -15.90
CA ALA A 259 21.88 11.56 -15.37
C ALA A 259 21.57 11.50 -13.87
N ILE A 260 22.09 12.45 -13.08
CA ILE A 260 21.77 12.57 -11.65
C ILE A 260 20.27 12.82 -11.44
N LEU A 261 19.67 13.72 -12.23
CA LEU A 261 18.24 14.02 -12.18
C LEU A 261 17.39 12.78 -12.52
N PHE A 262 17.77 12.03 -13.56
CA PHE A 262 17.08 10.82 -13.98
C PHE A 262 17.16 9.73 -12.91
N VAL A 263 18.35 9.48 -12.35
CA VAL A 263 18.54 8.53 -11.25
C VAL A 263 17.68 8.93 -10.05
N ASN A 264 17.66 10.22 -9.68
CA ASN A 264 16.84 10.69 -8.57
C ASN A 264 15.33 10.51 -8.85
N CYS A 265 14.87 10.81 -10.07
CA CYS A 265 13.47 10.57 -10.46
C CYS A 265 13.13 9.08 -10.41
N ALA A 266 13.97 8.20 -10.95
CA ALA A 266 13.77 6.76 -10.93
C ALA A 266 13.71 6.19 -9.50
N LEU A 267 14.61 6.63 -8.62
CA LEU A 267 14.57 6.24 -7.20
C LEU A 267 13.32 6.74 -6.49
N PHE A 268 12.89 7.97 -6.81
CA PHE A 268 11.68 8.53 -6.25
C PHE A 268 10.42 7.78 -6.73
N MET A 269 10.39 7.38 -8.00
CA MET A 269 9.34 6.51 -8.56
C MET A 269 9.19 5.21 -7.78
N VAL A 270 10.32 4.56 -7.49
CA VAL A 270 10.35 3.31 -6.71
C VAL A 270 9.74 3.56 -5.32
N LYS A 271 10.16 4.62 -4.62
CA LYS A 271 9.60 5.00 -3.31
C LYS A 271 8.09 5.26 -3.36
N LEU A 272 7.61 5.97 -4.38
CA LEU A 272 6.18 6.25 -4.57
C LEU A 272 5.38 4.97 -4.76
N THR A 273 5.88 4.05 -5.58
CA THR A 273 5.21 2.79 -5.91
C THR A 273 5.10 1.89 -4.69
N MET A 274 6.21 1.76 -3.93
CA MET A 274 6.22 1.07 -2.64
C MET A 274 5.24 1.65 -1.64
N LEU A 275 5.27 2.97 -1.47
CA LEU A 275 4.38 3.67 -0.55
C LEU A 275 2.93 3.41 -0.92
N LYS A 276 2.58 3.52 -2.21
CA LYS A 276 1.22 3.27 -2.70
C LYS A 276 0.76 1.85 -2.41
N PHE A 277 1.59 0.84 -2.72
CA PHE A 277 1.28 -0.56 -2.49
C PHE A 277 1.11 -0.88 -1.00
N GLY A 278 2.04 -0.42 -0.16
CA GLY A 278 1.98 -0.59 1.29
C GLY A 278 0.73 0.04 1.90
N LEU A 279 0.33 1.23 1.43
CA LEU A 279 -0.87 1.89 1.93
C LEU A 279 -2.16 1.16 1.53
N LEU A 280 -2.27 0.63 0.30
CA LEU A 280 -3.45 -0.12 -0.14
C LEU A 280 -3.64 -1.42 0.66
N ILE A 281 -2.55 -2.17 0.89
CA ILE A 281 -2.63 -3.39 1.70
C ILE A 281 -2.89 -3.08 3.18
N SER A 282 -2.32 -1.99 3.71
CA SER A 282 -2.62 -1.57 5.09
C SER A 282 -4.12 -1.34 5.28
N GLN A 283 -4.80 -0.73 4.31
CA GLN A 283 -6.25 -0.52 4.35
C GLN A 283 -7.02 -1.82 4.28
N TYR A 284 -6.58 -2.74 3.43
CA TYR A 284 -7.13 -4.09 3.42
C TYR A 284 -7.06 -4.72 4.80
N LEU A 285 -5.89 -4.73 5.44
CA LEU A 285 -5.72 -5.33 6.76
C LEU A 285 -6.58 -4.65 7.83
N ILE A 286 -6.71 -3.33 7.80
CA ILE A 286 -7.53 -2.56 8.75
C ILE A 286 -9.00 -2.94 8.60
N TYR A 287 -9.55 -2.84 7.38
CA TYR A 287 -10.98 -3.06 7.17
C TYR A 287 -11.35 -4.54 7.23
N HIS A 288 -10.57 -5.41 6.58
CA HIS A 288 -10.82 -6.86 6.57
C HIS A 288 -10.85 -7.42 7.99
N ASN A 289 -9.82 -7.16 8.80
CA ASN A 289 -9.75 -7.74 10.15
C ASN A 289 -10.87 -7.22 11.06
N ASN A 290 -11.18 -5.92 11.01
CA ASN A 290 -12.27 -5.35 11.82
C ASN A 290 -13.64 -5.87 11.40
N VAL A 291 -13.93 -5.95 10.11
CA VAL A 291 -15.23 -6.43 9.62
C VAL A 291 -15.37 -7.94 9.79
N LYS A 292 -14.31 -8.71 9.55
CA LYS A 292 -14.29 -10.14 9.83
C LYS A 292 -14.58 -10.43 11.28
N GLN A 293 -13.93 -9.72 12.21
CA GLN A 293 -14.21 -9.85 13.64
C GLN A 293 -15.67 -9.50 13.98
N LEU A 294 -16.26 -8.48 13.35
CA LEU A 294 -17.69 -8.16 13.54
C LEU A 294 -18.59 -9.28 13.03
N ASN A 295 -18.27 -9.88 11.89
CA ASN A 295 -19.00 -11.01 11.32
C ASN A 295 -18.88 -12.26 12.18
N ASP A 296 -17.68 -12.59 12.67
CA ASP A 296 -17.45 -13.72 13.58
C ASP A 296 -18.21 -13.55 14.90
N ASN A 297 -18.19 -12.33 15.46
CA ASN A 297 -18.95 -12.00 16.67
C ASN A 297 -20.47 -12.09 16.45
N LEU A 298 -20.94 -11.73 15.26
CA LEU A 298 -22.34 -11.86 14.88
C LEU A 298 -22.73 -13.33 14.77
N GLU A 299 -21.91 -14.14 14.12
CA GLU A 299 -22.10 -15.58 13.99
C GLU A 299 -22.11 -16.25 15.37
N LEU A 300 -21.18 -15.93 16.27
CA LEU A 300 -21.17 -16.41 17.66
C LEU A 300 -22.41 -15.97 18.45
N CYS A 301 -22.92 -14.76 18.21
CA CYS A 301 -24.14 -14.28 18.86
C CYS A 301 -25.39 -15.07 18.41
N LEU A 302 -25.37 -15.53 17.15
CA LEU A 302 -26.45 -16.23 16.47
C LEU A 302 -26.27 -17.75 16.43
N SER A 303 -25.12 -18.30 16.80
CA SER A 303 -24.90 -19.75 16.78
C SER A 303 -25.70 -20.42 17.92
N PRO A 304 -26.27 -21.62 17.68
CA PRO A 304 -26.97 -22.38 18.73
C PRO A 304 -26.02 -22.97 19.79
N SER A 305 -24.72 -23.05 19.52
CA SER A 305 -23.76 -23.91 20.21
C SER A 305 -23.19 -23.36 21.53
N LEU A 306 -23.45 -22.10 21.89
CA LEU A 306 -23.00 -21.51 23.17
C LEU A 306 -23.98 -21.74 24.34
N LEU A 307 -24.79 -22.80 24.25
CA LEU A 307 -25.76 -23.21 25.26
C LEU A 307 -25.36 -24.47 26.04
N THR A 308 -24.31 -25.16 25.62
CA THR A 308 -23.87 -26.41 26.26
C THR A 308 -22.73 -26.22 27.25
N TRP A 309 -22.06 -25.07 27.30
CA TRP A 309 -20.85 -24.87 28.12
C TRP A 309 -21.05 -24.11 29.43
N GLN A 310 -22.28 -23.68 29.75
CA GLN A 310 -22.59 -23.07 31.04
C GLN A 310 -23.49 -23.93 31.95
N SER A 311 -23.85 -25.15 31.51
CA SER A 311 -24.71 -26.07 32.26
C SER A 311 -24.05 -27.39 32.65
N SER A 312 -22.75 -27.57 32.43
CA SER A 312 -22.02 -28.80 32.80
C SER A 312 -21.38 -28.72 34.19
N THR A 313 -22.13 -28.25 35.18
CA THR A 313 -21.87 -28.56 36.60
C THR A 313 -23.21 -28.67 37.34
N THR A 314 -24.11 -29.49 36.84
CA THR A 314 -25.08 -30.23 37.67
C THR A 314 -25.68 -31.34 36.82
N SER A 315 -25.70 -32.52 37.42
CA SER A 315 -26.14 -33.80 36.91
C SER A 315 -27.60 -33.85 36.46
N SER A 316 -27.87 -34.91 35.68
CA SER A 316 -29.17 -35.54 35.34
C SER A 316 -29.89 -35.08 34.06
N LEU A 317 -29.75 -35.96 33.05
CA LEU A 317 -30.75 -36.41 32.08
C LEU A 317 -32.11 -35.68 32.07
N SER A 318 -32.33 -34.87 31.04
CA SER A 318 -33.57 -34.93 30.25
C SER A 318 -33.35 -34.24 28.91
N VAL A 319 -33.15 -35.06 27.87
CA VAL A 319 -33.18 -34.61 26.48
C VAL A 319 -34.63 -34.36 26.10
N THR A 320 -35.15 -33.19 26.43
CA THR A 320 -36.35 -32.66 25.78
C THR A 320 -35.91 -31.86 24.56
N LYS A 321 -36.07 -32.46 23.38
CA LYS A 321 -36.13 -31.77 22.09
C LYS A 321 -37.29 -30.78 22.13
N SER A 322 -37.07 -29.62 22.75
CA SER A 322 -37.94 -28.47 22.54
C SER A 322 -37.33 -27.62 21.46
N ASN A 323 -38.12 -27.30 20.44
CA ASN A 323 -37.88 -26.22 19.48
C ASN A 323 -37.92 -24.87 20.21
N GLN A 324 -37.07 -24.67 21.21
CA GLN A 324 -36.84 -23.37 21.80
C GLN A 324 -35.95 -22.59 20.84
N TRP A 325 -36.61 -21.85 19.94
CA TRP A 325 -36.04 -20.66 19.33
C TRP A 325 -35.71 -19.71 20.48
N MET A 326 -34.52 -19.88 21.06
CA MET A 326 -34.16 -19.28 22.34
C MET A 326 -34.13 -17.76 22.22
N ASN A 327 -34.83 -17.12 23.16
CA ASN A 327 -34.90 -15.67 23.30
C ASN A 327 -33.50 -15.08 23.35
N ILE A 328 -33.24 -14.08 22.51
CA ILE A 328 -32.05 -13.25 22.61
C ILE A 328 -32.12 -12.45 23.91
N GLY A 329 -31.33 -12.84 24.91
CA GLY A 329 -31.22 -12.13 26.19
C GLY A 329 -30.69 -10.71 26.03
N TRP A 330 -30.87 -9.88 27.06
CA TRP A 330 -30.51 -8.45 27.03
C TRP A 330 -29.02 -8.20 26.69
N LYS A 331 -28.10 -9.05 27.19
CA LYS A 331 -26.67 -8.99 26.84
C LYS A 331 -26.43 -9.13 25.33
N ARG A 332 -27.09 -10.10 24.67
CA ARG A 332 -26.98 -10.30 23.22
C ARG A 332 -27.60 -9.15 22.42
N ILE A 333 -28.69 -8.57 22.92
CA ILE A 333 -29.27 -7.33 22.37
C ILE A 333 -28.27 -6.18 22.39
N GLN A 334 -27.51 -6.01 23.48
CA GLN A 334 -26.45 -5.00 23.56
C GLN A 334 -25.31 -5.28 22.58
N THR A 335 -24.91 -6.55 22.43
CA THR A 335 -23.91 -6.98 21.43
C THR A 335 -24.36 -6.63 20.01
N LEU A 336 -25.62 -6.92 19.66
CA LEU A 336 -26.18 -6.58 18.35
C LEU A 336 -26.20 -5.06 18.11
N LYS A 337 -26.56 -4.26 19.13
CA LYS A 337 -26.48 -2.79 19.05
C LYS A 337 -25.05 -2.31 18.83
N HIS A 338 -24.08 -2.94 19.49
CA HIS A 338 -22.67 -2.62 19.32
C HIS A 338 -22.20 -2.95 17.90
N ILE A 339 -22.50 -4.16 17.39
CA ILE A 339 -22.15 -4.59 16.03
C ILE A 339 -22.73 -3.63 14.99
N TYR A 340 -24.02 -3.27 15.11
CA TYR A 340 -24.65 -2.29 14.22
C TYR A 340 -23.95 -0.92 14.22
N ARG A 341 -23.56 -0.43 15.41
CA ARG A 341 -22.84 0.84 15.54
C ARG A 341 -21.46 0.78 14.90
N GLN A 342 -20.71 -0.30 15.14
CA GLN A 342 -19.38 -0.48 14.57
C GLN A 342 -19.43 -0.63 13.05
N HIS A 343 -20.39 -1.40 12.52
CA HIS A 343 -20.55 -1.56 11.08
C HIS A 343 -20.84 -0.21 10.38
N ASN A 344 -21.75 0.60 10.91
CA ASN A 344 -22.02 1.94 10.37
C ASN A 344 -20.78 2.86 10.45
N HIS A 345 -20.06 2.83 11.56
CA HIS A 345 -18.86 3.65 11.76
C HIS A 345 -17.75 3.29 10.77
N LEU A 346 -17.49 1.99 10.57
CA LEU A 346 -16.54 1.51 9.57
C LEU A 346 -16.98 1.84 8.15
N SER A 347 -18.29 1.73 7.86
CA SER A 347 -18.86 2.05 6.56
C SER A 347 -18.70 3.53 6.23
N TYR A 348 -18.90 4.41 7.21
CA TYR A 348 -18.69 5.85 7.07
C TYR A 348 -17.24 6.16 6.67
N TYR A 349 -16.27 5.62 7.41
CA TYR A 349 -14.86 5.83 7.09
C TYR A 349 -14.45 5.26 5.73
N LEU A 350 -14.95 4.08 5.37
CA LEU A 350 -14.67 3.50 4.07
C LEU A 350 -15.19 4.39 2.93
N LEU A 351 -16.45 4.81 3.00
CA LEU A 351 -17.05 5.65 1.96
C LEU A 351 -16.38 7.02 1.87
N PHE A 352 -16.11 7.65 3.01
CA PHE A 352 -15.54 8.98 3.04
C PHE A 352 -14.08 8.98 2.56
N THR A 353 -13.26 8.03 3.02
CA THR A 353 -11.87 7.90 2.51
C THR A 353 -11.80 7.54 1.04
N ASN A 354 -12.75 6.74 0.57
CA ASN A 354 -12.84 6.40 -0.84
C ASN A 354 -13.14 7.64 -1.71
N GLN A 355 -14.16 8.43 -1.35
CA GLN A 355 -14.52 9.65 -2.08
C GLN A 355 -13.42 10.69 -2.08
N ASP A 356 -12.79 10.85 -0.92
CA ASP A 356 -11.72 11.82 -0.71
C ASP A 356 -10.55 11.55 -1.66
N ARG A 357 -10.07 10.30 -1.73
CA ARG A 357 -8.76 10.04 -2.35
C ARG A 357 -8.64 8.75 -3.11
N TRP A 358 -9.05 7.62 -2.52
CA TRP A 358 -8.72 6.31 -3.07
C TRP A 358 -9.38 6.05 -4.40
N SER A 359 -10.60 6.57 -4.60
CA SER A 359 -11.31 6.45 -5.87
C SER A 359 -10.50 7.01 -7.04
N ARG A 360 -9.97 8.22 -6.90
CA ARG A 360 -9.15 8.89 -7.92
C ARG A 360 -7.79 8.23 -8.09
N ALA A 361 -7.15 7.83 -6.99
CA ALA A 361 -5.84 7.19 -7.01
C ALA A 361 -5.86 5.81 -7.68
N LEU A 362 -6.95 5.04 -7.50
CA LEU A 362 -7.20 3.76 -8.16
C LEU A 362 -7.52 3.95 -9.63
N PHE A 363 -8.37 4.92 -9.98
CA PHE A 363 -8.66 5.23 -11.38
C PHE A 363 -7.42 5.63 -12.18
N ASN A 364 -6.61 6.54 -11.63
CA ASN A 364 -5.34 6.95 -12.23
C ASN A 364 -4.36 5.78 -12.37
N MET A 365 -4.43 4.79 -11.49
CA MET A 365 -3.61 3.58 -11.61
C MET A 365 -4.02 2.78 -12.84
N VAL A 366 -5.31 2.47 -12.96
CA VAL A 366 -5.87 1.71 -14.09
C VAL A 366 -5.58 2.41 -15.41
N LEU A 367 -5.79 3.73 -15.46
CA LEU A 367 -5.63 4.52 -16.67
C LEU A 367 -4.22 4.45 -17.25
N VAL A 368 -3.18 4.36 -16.41
CA VAL A 368 -1.79 4.29 -16.89
C VAL A 368 -1.26 2.85 -16.94
N SER A 369 -1.69 1.98 -16.03
CA SER A 369 -1.20 0.60 -15.98
C SER A 369 -1.74 -0.29 -17.10
N LEU A 370 -3.00 -0.10 -17.52
CA LEU A 370 -3.58 -0.91 -18.60
C LEU A 370 -2.88 -0.65 -19.95
N PRO A 371 -2.71 0.61 -20.40
CA PRO A 371 -1.99 0.87 -21.64
C PRO A 371 -0.54 0.38 -21.58
N MET A 372 0.17 0.62 -20.46
CA MET A 372 1.55 0.16 -20.29
C MET A 372 1.69 -1.37 -20.39
N ASN A 373 0.78 -2.13 -19.78
CA ASN A 373 0.77 -3.59 -19.93
C ASN A 373 0.46 -4.02 -21.35
N ALA A 374 -0.50 -3.36 -22.01
CA ALA A 374 -0.87 -3.68 -23.37
C ALA A 374 0.27 -3.40 -24.36
N THR A 375 1.02 -2.30 -24.19
CA THR A 375 2.19 -1.99 -25.03
C THR A 375 3.32 -3.01 -24.84
N VAL A 376 3.58 -3.45 -23.61
CA VAL A 376 4.59 -4.49 -23.32
C VAL A 376 4.20 -5.82 -23.98
N LEU A 377 2.92 -6.17 -23.92
CA LEU A 377 2.43 -7.43 -24.48
C LEU A 377 2.32 -7.41 -26.01
N SER A 378 1.98 -6.27 -26.62
CA SER A 378 1.98 -6.12 -28.08
C SER A 378 3.39 -6.22 -28.66
N GLU A 379 4.38 -5.63 -27.99
CA GLU A 379 5.79 -5.70 -28.38
C GLU A 379 6.31 -7.15 -28.32
N PHE A 380 5.95 -7.88 -27.26
CA PHE A 380 6.25 -9.30 -27.12
C PHE A 380 5.69 -10.17 -28.28
N ILE A 381 4.51 -9.82 -28.82
CA ILE A 381 3.85 -10.62 -29.87
C ILE A 381 4.41 -10.32 -31.25
N ILE A 382 4.72 -9.05 -31.52
CA ILE A 382 5.02 -8.58 -32.88
C ILE A 382 6.51 -8.60 -33.17
N GLU A 383 7.36 -8.31 -32.19
CA GLU A 383 8.80 -8.30 -32.43
C GLU A 383 9.41 -9.70 -32.31
N HIS A 384 10.21 -10.07 -33.32
CA HIS A 384 11.07 -11.25 -33.26
C HIS A 384 12.26 -11.02 -32.33
N MET A 385 11.99 -11.07 -31.02
CA MET A 385 13.00 -10.96 -29.99
C MET A 385 13.67 -12.30 -29.69
N PRO A 386 14.95 -12.31 -29.27
CA PRO A 386 15.59 -13.52 -28.77
C PRO A 386 14.84 -14.11 -27.57
N ILE A 387 14.91 -15.43 -27.40
CA ILE A 387 14.19 -16.18 -26.36
C ILE A 387 14.44 -15.61 -24.95
N GLN A 388 15.66 -15.16 -24.68
CA GLN A 388 16.03 -14.60 -23.36
C GLN A 388 15.30 -13.29 -23.04
N THR A 389 15.17 -12.40 -24.02
CA THR A 389 14.43 -11.13 -23.85
C THR A 389 12.93 -11.39 -23.78
N GLN A 390 12.41 -12.34 -24.54
CA GLN A 390 11.02 -12.79 -24.45
C GLN A 390 10.64 -13.22 -23.02
N PHE A 391 11.47 -14.05 -22.37
CA PHE A 391 11.22 -14.45 -20.97
C PHE A 391 11.25 -13.25 -20.01
N LEU A 392 12.14 -12.28 -20.23
CA LEU A 392 12.21 -11.08 -19.39
C LEU A 392 10.94 -10.22 -19.52
N PHE A 393 10.43 -10.01 -20.74
CA PHE A 393 9.18 -9.27 -20.98
C PHE A 393 7.96 -9.98 -20.39
N ILE A 394 7.85 -11.31 -20.55
CA ILE A 394 6.80 -12.10 -19.89
C ILE A 394 6.90 -11.95 -18.37
N PHE A 395 8.10 -12.05 -17.80
CA PHE A 395 8.31 -11.92 -16.37
C PHE A 395 7.89 -10.53 -15.86
N VAL A 396 8.27 -9.46 -16.55
CA VAL A 396 7.88 -8.09 -16.23
C VAL A 396 6.36 -7.91 -16.34
N ALA A 397 5.74 -8.40 -17.41
CA ALA A 397 4.28 -8.33 -17.59
C ALA A 397 3.52 -9.10 -16.51
N CYS A 398 3.99 -10.29 -16.13
CA CYS A 398 3.42 -11.09 -15.05
C CYS A 398 3.55 -10.39 -13.69
N ILE A 399 4.73 -9.83 -13.38
CA ILE A 399 4.94 -9.04 -12.16
C ILE A 399 3.99 -7.84 -12.16
N GLN A 400 3.97 -7.05 -13.22
CA GLN A 400 3.13 -5.85 -13.31
C GLN A 400 1.65 -6.20 -13.23
N GLY A 401 1.21 -7.32 -13.83
CA GLY A 401 -0.14 -7.84 -13.70
C GLY A 401 -0.49 -8.24 -12.26
N CYS A 402 0.37 -9.00 -11.58
CA CYS A 402 0.18 -9.42 -10.20
C CYS A 402 0.16 -8.24 -9.21
N PHE A 403 1.11 -7.31 -9.33
CA PHE A 403 1.16 -6.09 -8.51
C PHE A 403 0.03 -5.11 -8.85
N GLY A 404 -0.41 -5.10 -10.11
CA GLY A 404 -1.54 -4.30 -10.57
C GLY A 404 -2.87 -4.80 -10.04
N LEU A 405 -3.13 -6.12 -10.09
CA LEU A 405 -4.41 -6.74 -9.74
C LEU A 405 -4.59 -6.97 -8.23
N SER A 406 -3.52 -7.30 -7.51
CA SER A 406 -3.60 -7.66 -6.08
C SER A 406 -4.30 -6.60 -5.20
N PRO A 407 -4.09 -5.27 -5.38
CA PRO A 407 -4.79 -4.27 -4.57
C PRO A 407 -6.29 -4.22 -4.88
N PHE A 408 -6.68 -4.41 -6.14
CA PHE A 408 -8.08 -4.46 -6.53
C PHE A 408 -8.80 -5.68 -5.95
N LEU A 409 -8.12 -6.84 -5.96
CA LEU A 409 -8.65 -8.06 -5.35
C LEU A 409 -8.83 -7.89 -3.84
N ALA A 410 -7.81 -7.34 -3.15
CA ALA A 410 -7.87 -7.05 -1.72
C ALA A 410 -9.06 -6.14 -1.38
N ILE A 411 -9.26 -5.08 -2.17
CA ILE A 411 -10.39 -4.16 -2.02
C ILE A 411 -11.75 -4.85 -2.27
N ALA A 412 -11.84 -5.72 -3.27
CA ALA A 412 -13.08 -6.46 -3.54
C ALA A 412 -13.45 -7.41 -2.40
N ILE A 413 -12.45 -8.00 -1.71
CA ILE A 413 -12.68 -8.80 -0.50
C ILE A 413 -13.29 -7.94 0.61
N ILE A 414 -12.77 -6.73 0.85
CA ILE A 414 -13.35 -5.80 1.84
C ILE A 414 -14.83 -5.55 1.51
N CYS A 415 -15.15 -5.26 0.25
CA CYS A 415 -16.53 -5.07 -0.17
C CYS A 415 -17.39 -6.31 0.14
N LYS A 416 -16.91 -7.52 -0.15
CA LYS A 416 -17.61 -8.77 0.17
C LYS A 416 -17.87 -8.89 1.67
N ASP A 417 -16.87 -8.61 2.51
CA ASP A 417 -16.98 -8.74 3.96
C ASP A 417 -18.01 -7.77 4.56
N PHE A 418 -18.07 -6.53 4.06
CA PHE A 418 -19.06 -5.53 4.50
C PHE A 418 -20.50 -5.94 4.17
N HIS A 419 -20.71 -6.67 3.07
CA HIS A 419 -22.03 -7.12 2.62
C HIS A 419 -22.38 -8.53 3.13
N HIS A 420 -21.46 -9.26 3.75
CA HIS A 420 -21.70 -10.59 4.32
C HIS A 420 -22.80 -10.57 5.39
N ILE A 421 -22.92 -9.47 6.14
CA ILE A 421 -23.94 -9.27 7.18
C ILE A 421 -25.38 -9.48 6.66
N LYS A 422 -25.64 -9.25 5.35
CA LYS A 422 -26.94 -9.46 4.71
C LYS A 422 -27.54 -10.83 4.99
N GLN A 423 -26.71 -11.88 4.96
CA GLN A 423 -27.14 -13.27 5.15
C GLN A 423 -27.71 -13.49 6.57
N TRP A 424 -27.20 -12.75 7.54
CA TRP A 424 -27.57 -12.89 8.94
C TRP A 424 -28.75 -11.99 9.34
N ILE A 425 -29.06 -10.94 8.56
CA ILE A 425 -30.14 -10.01 8.91
C ILE A 425 -31.50 -10.72 8.96
N THR A 426 -31.80 -11.60 8.01
CA THR A 426 -33.03 -12.39 8.03
C THR A 426 -33.13 -13.27 9.28
N ILE A 427 -32.01 -13.84 9.74
CA ILE A 427 -31.94 -14.66 10.95
C ILE A 427 -32.17 -13.78 12.20
N ILE A 428 -31.61 -12.57 12.25
CA ILE A 428 -31.81 -11.60 13.33
C ILE A 428 -33.29 -11.19 13.42
N GLN A 429 -33.92 -10.92 12.27
CA GLN A 429 -35.34 -10.57 12.19
C GLN A 429 -36.24 -11.68 12.75
N LEU A 430 -35.95 -12.94 12.43
CA LEU A 430 -36.73 -14.09 12.91
C LEU A 430 -36.53 -14.36 14.42
N ARG A 431 -35.33 -14.16 14.95
CA ARG A 431 -34.99 -14.52 16.34
C ARG A 431 -35.33 -13.47 17.39
N LEU A 432 -35.45 -12.20 17.03
CA LEU A 432 -35.83 -11.14 17.97
C LEU A 432 -37.37 -11.20 18.20
N LYS A 433 -37.85 -11.52 19.41
CA LYS A 433 -39.29 -11.42 19.75
C LYS A 433 -39.75 -9.97 19.87
N SER A 434 -41.05 -9.71 19.71
CA SER A 434 -41.68 -8.39 19.84
C SER A 434 -41.66 -7.87 21.29
N LYS A 435 -40.60 -7.17 21.67
CA LYS A 435 -40.50 -6.32 22.87
C LYS A 435 -40.04 -4.93 22.40
N LYS A 436 -40.39 -3.86 23.11
CA LYS A 436 -40.10 -2.47 22.68
C LYS A 436 -38.63 -2.25 22.25
N HIS A 437 -37.67 -2.79 22.99
CA HIS A 437 -36.23 -2.65 22.67
C HIS A 437 -35.71 -3.55 21.55
N SER A 438 -36.31 -4.72 21.31
CA SER A 438 -35.92 -5.61 20.21
C SER A 438 -36.51 -5.14 18.88
N ILE A 439 -37.69 -4.52 18.89
CA ILE A 439 -38.30 -3.88 17.72
C ILE A 439 -37.41 -2.75 17.18
N GLN A 440 -36.87 -1.90 18.06
CA GLN A 440 -35.93 -0.84 17.66
C GLN A 440 -34.66 -1.36 16.96
N ILE A 441 -34.20 -2.56 17.34
CA ILE A 441 -33.01 -3.18 16.73
C ILE A 441 -33.38 -3.81 15.40
N LYS A 442 -34.54 -4.48 15.31
CA LYS A 442 -35.06 -4.98 14.03
C LYS A 442 -35.12 -3.88 13.00
N MET A 443 -35.81 -2.77 13.31
CA MET A 443 -35.91 -1.64 12.38
C MET A 443 -34.55 -1.10 11.93
N LYS A 444 -33.54 -1.10 12.81
CA LYS A 444 -32.18 -0.68 12.46
C LYS A 444 -31.48 -1.66 11.51
N PHE A 445 -31.64 -2.96 11.72
CA PHE A 445 -31.08 -3.97 10.82
C PHE A 445 -31.87 -4.05 9.50
N ASP A 446 -33.17 -3.78 9.51
CA ASP A 446 -34.01 -3.68 8.31
C ASP A 446 -33.59 -2.48 7.45
N ASP A 447 -33.37 -1.33 8.09
CA ASP A 447 -32.81 -0.15 7.44
C ASP A 447 -31.39 -0.42 6.88
N LEU A 448 -30.53 -1.11 7.64
CA LEU A 448 -29.23 -1.53 7.16
C LEU A 448 -29.33 -2.47 5.95
N TYR A 449 -30.27 -3.42 5.98
CA TYR A 449 -30.52 -4.32 4.85
C TYR A 449 -30.97 -3.55 3.62
N GLY A 450 -31.92 -2.62 3.78
CA GLY A 450 -32.37 -1.73 2.72
C GLY A 450 -31.21 -0.93 2.11
N ARG A 451 -30.36 -0.32 2.95
CA ARG A 451 -29.15 0.40 2.50
C ARG A 451 -28.16 -0.50 1.78
N LEU A 452 -27.96 -1.73 2.25
CA LEU A 452 -27.02 -2.66 1.63
C LEU A 452 -27.55 -3.26 0.32
N MET A 453 -28.87 -3.38 0.14
CA MET A 453 -29.50 -3.95 -1.06
C MET A 453 -29.78 -2.91 -2.15
N PHE A 454 -30.33 -1.76 -1.76
CA PHE A 454 -30.83 -0.74 -2.68
C PHE A 454 -30.06 0.58 -2.60
N GLY A 455 -29.32 0.80 -1.51
CA GLY A 455 -28.49 1.99 -1.34
C GLY A 455 -27.16 1.91 -2.06
N ARG A 456 -26.37 2.99 -1.96
CA ARG A 456 -25.00 3.03 -2.47
C ARG A 456 -24.17 1.91 -1.82
N LYS A 457 -23.48 1.11 -2.64
CA LYS A 457 -22.66 0.01 -2.13
C LYS A 457 -21.57 0.54 -1.20
N ILE A 458 -21.36 -0.18 -0.10
CA ILE A 458 -20.29 0.11 0.86
C ILE A 458 -19.01 -0.52 0.32
N ALA A 459 -18.40 0.17 -0.64
CA ALA A 459 -17.23 -0.31 -1.38
C ALA A 459 -16.30 0.85 -1.73
N PHE A 460 -15.04 0.51 -2.00
CA PHE A 460 -14.17 1.42 -2.73
C PHE A 460 -14.64 1.50 -4.18
N THR A 461 -14.43 2.64 -4.81
CA THR A 461 -14.79 2.90 -6.21
C THR A 461 -13.52 3.12 -7.02
N CYS A 462 -13.60 2.94 -8.33
CA CYS A 462 -12.50 3.24 -9.24
C CYS A 462 -12.87 4.46 -10.11
N GLY A 463 -12.84 5.65 -9.50
CA GLY A 463 -13.23 6.90 -10.17
C GLY A 463 -14.62 6.80 -10.78
N TYR A 464 -14.70 7.03 -12.09
CA TYR A 464 -15.94 6.98 -12.87
C TYR A 464 -16.36 5.56 -13.28
N LEU A 465 -15.49 4.54 -13.09
CA LEU A 465 -15.79 3.14 -13.46
C LEU A 465 -16.75 2.47 -12.47
N GLY A 466 -17.00 3.08 -11.31
CA GLY A 466 -17.94 2.60 -10.30
C GLY A 466 -17.32 1.74 -9.20
N ASP A 467 -18.15 0.96 -8.52
CA ASP A 467 -17.77 0.20 -7.32
C ASP A 467 -16.88 -1.01 -7.63
N ILE A 468 -15.84 -1.23 -6.83
CA ILE A 468 -14.93 -2.37 -6.97
C ILE A 468 -15.55 -3.59 -6.29
N THR A 469 -16.06 -4.48 -7.13
CA THR A 469 -16.66 -5.78 -6.75
C THR A 469 -16.08 -6.87 -7.63
N PHE A 470 -16.15 -8.14 -7.22
CA PHE A 470 -15.66 -9.25 -8.05
C PHE A 470 -16.26 -9.25 -9.47
N HIS A 471 -17.57 -8.95 -9.59
CA HIS A 471 -18.23 -8.83 -10.88
C HIS A 471 -17.65 -7.69 -11.74
N ARG A 472 -17.46 -6.51 -11.15
CA ARG A 472 -16.86 -5.36 -11.83
C ARG A 472 -15.38 -5.56 -12.18
N LEU A 473 -14.64 -6.33 -11.37
CA LEU A 473 -13.28 -6.73 -11.71
C LEU A 473 -13.23 -7.67 -12.90
N PHE A 474 -14.20 -8.58 -13.00
CA PHE A 474 -14.34 -9.42 -14.18
C PHE A 474 -14.70 -8.60 -15.43
N GLU A 475 -15.64 -7.65 -15.34
CA GLU A 475 -15.91 -6.70 -16.43
C GLU A 475 -14.66 -5.90 -16.81
N GLY A 476 -13.91 -5.40 -15.82
CA GLY A 476 -12.66 -4.69 -16.03
C GLY A 476 -11.59 -5.53 -16.73
N PHE A 477 -11.53 -6.82 -16.43
CA PHE A 477 -10.67 -7.77 -17.14
C PHE A 477 -11.08 -7.92 -18.62
N LEU A 478 -12.38 -8.00 -18.92
CA LEU A 478 -12.87 -8.04 -20.30
C LEU A 478 -12.54 -6.75 -21.06
N ILE A 479 -12.69 -5.59 -20.42
CA ILE A 479 -12.29 -4.29 -20.98
C ILE A 479 -10.78 -4.26 -21.27
N TYR A 480 -9.97 -4.80 -20.36
CA TYR A 480 -8.52 -4.93 -20.59
C TYR A 480 -8.21 -5.78 -21.82
N VAL A 481 -8.86 -6.93 -21.98
CA VAL A 481 -8.71 -7.80 -23.16
C VAL A 481 -9.10 -7.04 -24.43
N MET A 482 -10.20 -6.27 -24.40
CA MET A 482 -10.63 -5.45 -25.54
C MET A 482 -9.62 -4.36 -25.89
N ILE A 483 -9.13 -3.60 -24.91
CA ILE A 483 -8.09 -2.57 -25.09
C ILE A 483 -6.82 -3.19 -25.66
N PHE A 484 -6.43 -4.36 -25.16
CA PHE A 484 -5.28 -5.09 -25.66
C PHE A 484 -5.44 -5.44 -27.14
N PHE A 485 -6.58 -5.99 -27.57
CA PHE A 485 -6.83 -6.27 -28.99
C PHE A 485 -6.91 -5.01 -29.85
N LEU A 486 -7.44 -3.89 -29.33
CA LEU A 486 -7.45 -2.60 -30.02
C LEU A 486 -6.02 -2.08 -30.25
N ILE A 487 -5.18 -2.12 -29.21
CA ILE A 487 -3.78 -1.69 -29.31
C ILE A 487 -3.02 -2.62 -30.25
N LEU A 488 -3.23 -3.93 -30.15
CA LEU A 488 -2.64 -4.93 -31.04
C LEU A 488 -3.05 -4.71 -32.50
N GLY A 489 -4.33 -4.43 -32.76
CA GLY A 489 -4.83 -4.13 -34.11
C GLY A 489 -4.17 -2.90 -34.72
N PHE A 490 -4.10 -1.80 -33.98
CA PHE A 490 -3.36 -0.60 -34.40
C PHE A 490 -1.88 -0.91 -34.67
N TYR A 491 -1.29 -1.78 -33.85
CA TYR A 491 0.10 -2.20 -33.98
C TYR A 491 0.37 -2.97 -35.27
N VAL A 492 -0.52 -3.93 -35.61
CA VAL A 492 -0.44 -4.75 -36.82
C VAL A 492 -0.65 -3.90 -38.07
N GLU A 493 -1.47 -2.85 -38.03
CA GLU A 493 -1.66 -1.94 -39.17
C GLU A 493 -0.46 -1.00 -39.40
N SER A 494 0.37 -0.77 -38.36
CA SER A 494 1.50 0.16 -38.39
C SER A 494 2.85 -0.48 -38.77
N HIS A 495 2.89 -1.81 -38.91
CA HIS A 495 4.03 -2.62 -39.33
C HIS A 495 3.69 -3.31 -40.66
#